data_AF-A0A5A7N7Z5-F1
#
_entry.id   AF-A0A5A7N7Z5-F1
#
_cell.length_a   1.000
_cell.length_b   1.000
_cell.length_c   1.000
_cell.angle_alpha   90.00
_cell.angle_beta   90.00
_cell.angle_gamma   90.00
#
_symmetry.space_group_name_H-M   'P 1'
#
loop_
_entity.id
_entity.type
_entity.pdbx_description
1 polymer ?
#
loop_
_entity_poly.entity_id
_entity_poly.type
_entity_poly.pdbx_seq_one_letter_code
_entity_poly.pdbx_strand_id
1 'polypeptide(L)'
;MGLISSTQKASLAASALLLGVLLDLIGYQAEAVQSPQTLDGLRMIAGLIPAMAMVLSALAMAFYPISTASHQRTLRDLAMRDQKAENPAD
;
A
#
# COMPACT_ATOMS: atom_id res chain seq x y z
N MET A 1 9.53 -5.28 16.79
CA MET A 1 9.66 -6.09 15.56
C MET A 1 8.58 -7.16 15.41
N GLY A 2 8.12 -7.86 16.46
CA GLY A 2 7.15 -8.98 16.32
C GLY A 2 5.73 -8.61 15.87
N LEU A 3 5.17 -7.46 16.27
CA LEU A 3 3.80 -7.09 15.87
C LEU A 3 3.70 -6.66 14.40
N ILE A 4 4.73 -5.98 13.89
CA ILE A 4 4.79 -5.52 12.49
C ILE A 4 4.80 -6.72 11.54
N SER A 5 5.58 -7.76 11.84
CA SER A 5 5.66 -8.95 11.00
C SER A 5 4.38 -9.80 11.05
N SER A 6 3.66 -9.84 12.18
CA SER A 6 2.35 -10.51 12.27
C SER A 6 1.30 -9.82 11.40
N THR A 7 1.23 -8.49 11.42
CA THR A 7 0.32 -7.74 10.53
C THR A 7 0.69 -7.96 9.07
N GLN A 8 1.97 -7.92 8.71
CA GLN A 8 2.42 -8.18 7.35
C GLN A 8 2.05 -9.59 6.87
N LYS A 9 2.24 -10.61 7.71
CA LYS A 9 1.83 -11.99 7.41
C LYS A 9 0.32 -12.11 7.25
N ALA A 10 -0.46 -11.43 8.09
CA ALA A 10 -1.91 -11.40 7.98
C ALA A 10 -2.36 -10.75 6.66
N SER A 11 -1.73 -9.64 6.25
CA SER A 11 -1.99 -9.02 4.95
C SER A 11 -1.64 -9.95 3.79
N LEU A 12 -0.50 -10.67 3.85
CA LEU A 12 -0.13 -11.64 2.81
C LEU A 12 -1.13 -12.79 2.72
N ALA A 13 -1.57 -13.34 3.86
CA ALA A 13 -2.57 -14.39 3.89
C ALA A 13 -3.92 -13.92 3.33
N ALA A 14 -4.38 -12.72 3.70
CA ALA A 14 -5.60 -12.14 3.18
C ALA A 14 -5.53 -11.94 1.65
N SER A 15 -4.41 -11.41 1.14
CA SER A 15 -4.19 -11.25 -0.30
C SER A 15 -4.16 -12.59 -1.03
N ALA A 16 -3.52 -13.61 -0.46
CA ALA A 16 -3.47 -14.95 -1.06
C ALA A 16 -4.87 -15.61 -1.11
N LEU A 17 -5.68 -15.44 -0.06
CA LEU A 17 -7.07 -15.91 -0.05
C LEU A 17 -7.92 -15.22 -1.12
N LEU A 18 -7.82 -13.88 -1.21
CA LEU A 18 -8.51 -13.09 -2.23
C LEU A 18 -8.12 -13.54 -3.65
N LEU A 19 -6.83 -13.73 -3.89
CA LEU A 19 -6.35 -14.21 -5.19
C LEU A 19 -6.87 -15.62 -5.49
N GLY A 20 -6.88 -16.51 -4.50
CA GLY A 20 -7.41 -17.87 -4.65
C GLY A 20 -8.89 -17.88 -5.06
N VAL A 21 -9.73 -17.09 -4.40
CA VAL A 21 -11.15 -16.94 -4.77
C VAL A 21 -11.30 -16.39 -6.19
N LEU A 22 -10.48 -15.41 -6.57
CA LEU A 22 -10.56 -14.80 -7.90
C LEU A 22 -10.13 -15.78 -9.01
N LEU A 23 -9.12 -16.61 -8.75
CA LEU A 23 -8.69 -17.67 -9.65
C LEU A 23 -9.75 -18.76 -9.81
N ASP A 24 -10.41 -19.14 -8.71
CA ASP A 24 -11.51 -20.11 -8.74
C ASP A 24 -12.70 -19.58 -9.58
N LEU A 25 -13.04 -18.29 -9.46
CA LEU A 25 -14.09 -17.64 -10.24
C LEU A 25 -13.84 -17.65 -11.76
N ILE A 26 -12.59 -17.55 -12.20
CA ILE A 26 -12.24 -17.65 -13.64
C ILE A 26 -12.06 -19.09 -14.12
N GLY A 27 -12.33 -20.08 -13.26
CA GLY A 27 -12.16 -21.50 -13.55
C GLY A 27 -10.70 -21.90 -13.75
N TYR A 28 -9.77 -21.21 -13.08
CA TYR A 28 -8.35 -21.56 -13.17
C TYR A 28 -8.12 -22.96 -12.60
N GLN A 29 -7.52 -23.82 -13.42
CA GLN A 29 -7.19 -25.19 -13.04
C GLN A 29 -5.69 -25.39 -13.23
N ALA A 30 -5.00 -25.77 -12.15
CA ALA A 30 -3.56 -25.99 -12.18
C ALA A 30 -3.23 -27.19 -13.08
N GLU A 31 -2.15 -27.09 -13.84
CA GLU A 31 -1.61 -28.18 -14.68
C GLU A 31 -2.57 -28.70 -15.78
N ALA A 32 -3.70 -28.03 -16.03
CA ALA A 32 -4.66 -28.38 -17.07
C ALA A 32 -4.59 -27.42 -18.27
N VAL A 33 -5.06 -27.87 -19.45
CA VAL A 33 -5.18 -27.00 -20.63
C VAL A 33 -6.22 -25.92 -20.35
N GLN A 34 -5.75 -24.68 -20.19
CA GLN A 34 -6.60 -23.53 -19.87
C GLN A 34 -7.39 -23.07 -21.10
N SER A 35 -8.66 -22.73 -20.88
CA SER A 35 -9.47 -22.11 -21.92
C SER A 35 -8.91 -20.73 -22.32
N PRO A 36 -9.14 -20.27 -23.56
CA PRO A 36 -8.78 -18.90 -23.96
C PRO A 36 -9.39 -17.84 -23.04
N GLN A 37 -10.61 -18.06 -22.53
CA GLN A 37 -11.26 -17.14 -21.59
C GLN A 37 -10.52 -17.06 -20.24
N THR A 38 -10.03 -18.19 -19.72
CA THR A 38 -9.27 -18.24 -18.45
C THR A 38 -7.91 -17.52 -18.58
N LEU A 39 -7.24 -17.66 -19.73
CA LEU A 39 -5.97 -16.96 -20.00
C LEU A 39 -6.14 -15.44 -20.03
N ASP A 40 -7.21 -14.94 -20.66
CA ASP A 40 -7.50 -13.51 -20.67
C ASP A 40 -7.92 -13.01 -19.28
N GLY A 41 -8.70 -13.79 -18.54
CA GLY A 41 -8.99 -13.53 -17.13
C GLY A 41 -7.72 -13.40 -16.29
N LEU A 42 -6.75 -14.30 -16.48
CA LEU A 42 -5.46 -14.26 -15.78
C LEU A 42 -4.66 -13.01 -16.14
N ARG A 43 -4.60 -12.64 -17.42
CA ARG A 43 -3.93 -11.40 -17.88
C ARG A 43 -4.57 -10.16 -17.27
N MET A 44 -5.90 -10.13 -17.18
CA MET A 44 -6.62 -9.03 -16.51
C MET A 44 -6.29 -8.97 -15.03
N ILE A 45 -6.29 -10.10 -14.31
CA ILE A 45 -5.93 -10.14 -12.89
C ILE A 45 -4.50 -9.64 -12.66
N ALA A 46 -3.55 -10.12 -13.47
CA ALA A 46 -2.13 -9.79 -13.33
C ALA A 46 -1.78 -8.35 -13.79
N GLY A 47 -2.57 -7.76 -14.70
CA GLY A 47 -2.30 -6.43 -15.26
C GLY A 47 -3.24 -5.34 -14.74
N LEU A 48 -4.55 -5.56 -14.85
CA LEU A 48 -5.56 -4.54 -14.54
C LEU A 48 -5.65 -4.25 -13.05
N ILE A 49 -5.56 -5.26 -12.18
CA ILE A 49 -5.67 -5.06 -10.73
C ILE A 49 -4.49 -4.22 -10.18
N PRO A 50 -3.22 -4.52 -10.50
CA PRO A 50 -2.11 -3.66 -10.09
C PRO A 50 -2.17 -2.26 -10.70
N ALA A 51 -2.58 -2.14 -11.98
CA ALA A 51 -2.74 -0.85 -12.63
C ALA A 51 -3.79 0.03 -11.92
N MET A 52 -4.95 -0.54 -11.59
CA MET A 52 -5.99 0.13 -10.82
C MET A 52 -5.49 0.55 -9.44
N ALA A 53 -4.76 -0.31 -8.74
CA ALA A 53 -4.15 0.02 -7.45
C ALA A 53 -3.15 1.18 -7.55
N MET A 54 -2.33 1.22 -8.60
CA MET A 54 -1.43 2.36 -8.88
C MET A 54 -2.22 3.65 -9.13
N VAL A 55 -3.27 3.61 -9.94
CA VAL A 55 -4.11 4.78 -10.22
C VAL A 55 -4.78 5.28 -8.95
N LEU A 56 -5.34 4.38 -8.13
CA LEU A 56 -5.91 4.74 -6.82
C LEU A 56 -4.87 5.36 -5.88
N SER A 57 -3.65 4.80 -5.85
CA SER A 57 -2.55 5.33 -5.05
C SER A 57 -2.15 6.74 -5.52
N ALA A 58 -1.99 6.93 -6.83
CA ALA A 58 -1.69 8.23 -7.42
C ALA A 58 -2.81 9.25 -7.13
N LEU A 59 -4.07 8.82 -7.19
CA LEU A 59 -5.23 9.65 -6.88
C LEU A 59 -5.26 10.02 -5.39
N ALA A 60 -5.05 9.05 -4.50
CA ALA A 60 -4.96 9.29 -3.05
C ALA A 60 -3.81 10.24 -2.71
N MET A 61 -2.66 10.12 -3.39
CA MET A 61 -1.52 11.00 -3.24
C MET A 61 -1.79 12.42 -3.78
N ALA A 62 -2.60 12.54 -4.85
CA ALA A 62 -3.05 13.82 -5.37
C ALA A 62 -4.07 14.52 -4.45
N PHE A 63 -5.02 13.77 -3.86
CA PHE A 63 -6.01 14.30 -2.92
C PHE A 63 -5.45 14.55 -1.52
N TYR A 64 -4.37 13.85 -1.15
CA TYR A 64 -3.66 14.02 0.11
C TYR A 64 -2.26 14.60 -0.20
N PRO A 65 -2.14 15.91 -0.50
CA PRO A 65 -0.83 16.53 -0.59
C PRO A 65 -0.17 16.29 0.77
N ILE A 66 0.83 15.41 0.83
CA ILE A 66 1.61 15.14 2.03
C ILE A 66 2.16 16.49 2.43
N SER A 67 1.46 17.09 3.38
CA SER A 67 1.63 18.46 3.78
C SER A 67 3.04 18.53 4.32
N THR A 68 3.94 19.07 3.50
CA THR A 68 5.23 19.56 3.95
C THR A 68 5.00 20.47 5.16
N ALA A 69 3.83 21.10 5.30
CA ALA A 69 3.45 21.87 6.49
C ALA A 69 3.32 21.04 7.77
N SER A 70 2.99 19.74 7.75
CA SER A 70 2.98 18.89 8.96
C SER A 70 4.40 18.53 9.41
N HIS A 71 5.30 18.22 8.46
CA HIS A 71 6.71 17.94 8.79
C HIS A 71 7.46 19.21 9.23
N GLN A 72 7.16 20.34 8.59
CA GLN A 72 7.72 21.65 8.94
C GLN A 72 7.22 22.17 10.30
N ARG A 73 5.99 21.80 10.73
CA ARG A 73 5.49 22.10 12.08
C ARG A 73 6.31 21.38 13.14
N THR A 74 6.56 20.08 12.98
CA THR A 74 7.39 19.31 13.92
C THR A 74 8.82 19.84 13.98
N LEU A 75 9.42 20.22 12.84
CA LEU A 75 10.76 20.81 12.81
C LEU A 75 10.81 22.21 13.45
N ARG A 76 9.79 23.05 13.25
CA ARG A 76 9.67 24.37 13.90
C ARG A 76 9.55 24.24 15.43
N ASP A 77 8.74 23.30 15.90
CA ASP A 77 8.57 23.07 17.33
C ASP A 77 9.85 22.57 18.00
N LEU A 78 10.68 21.81 17.29
CA LEU A 78 12.00 21.39 17.76
C LEU A 78 12.98 22.58 17.82
N ALA A 79 13.03 23.41 16.78
CA ALA A 79 13.92 24.57 16.73
C ALA A 79 13.62 25.62 17.80
N MET A 80 12.33 25.86 18.10
CA MET A 80 11.93 26.78 19.18
C MET A 80 12.34 26.28 20.57
N ARG A 81 12.39 24.96 20.77
CA ARG A 81 12.81 24.36 22.06
C ARG A 81 14.31 24.41 22.24
N ASP A 82 15.07 24.24 21.16
CA ASP A 82 16.53 24.29 21.16
C ASP A 82 17.03 25.71 21.47
N GLN A 83 16.45 26.72 20.79
CA GLN A 83 16.80 28.14 21.02
C GLN A 83 16.44 28.63 22.43
N LYS A 84 15.37 28.09 23.04
CA LYS A 84 15.01 28.37 24.44
C LYS A 84 15.94 27.69 25.46
N ALA A 85 16.58 26.59 25.07
CA ALA A 85 17.58 25.92 25.89
C ALA A 85 18.97 26.58 25.79
N GLU A 86 19.29 27.20 24.64
CA GLU A 86 20.55 27.90 24.39
C GLU A 86 20.59 29.31 24.99
N ASN A 87 19.45 30.01 25.11
CA ASN A 87 19.38 31.31 25.78
C ASN A 87 18.58 31.21 27.09
N PRO A 88 19.16 30.68 28.18
CA PRO A 88 18.57 30.86 29.49
C PRO A 88 18.68 32.35 29.82
N ALA A 89 17.53 32.98 30.05
CA ALA A 89 17.41 34.40 30.38
C ALA A 89 18.53 34.88 31.30
N ASP A 90 19.22 35.92 30.85
CA ASP A 90 19.89 36.91 31.69
C ASP A 90 18.90 37.57 32.66
#